data_AF-A0A6H9HQK5-F1
#
_entry.id   AF-A0A6H9HQK5-F1
#
_cell.length_a   1.000
_cell.length_b   1.000
_cell.length_c   1.000
_cell.angle_alpha   90.00
_cell.angle_beta   90.00
_cell.angle_gamma   90.00
#
_symmetry.space_group_name_H-M   'P 1'
#
loop_
_entity.id
_entity.type
_entity.pdbx_description
1 polymer ?
#
loop_
_entity_poly.entity_id
_entity_poly.type
_entity_poly.pdbx_seq_one_letter_code
_entity_poly.pdbx_strand_id
1 'polypeptide(L)'
;MLGIISTATPGLAQTQSQQDRLNRVAQFVVTAPMCEKLGMTLDPELPQKAAAGVEAETADWRIDAQRLERLQVDAVKRQGAILSSDLATTSSNAKTDAQLRGVKSVLLGYGQTCMAATRDPIFSALVVAPAGYDLDKAATEMADSMLENGGLASWQTPDIQARGDLMMLAGTCRSKIGPSRSDALVKEFGQSNDPRVRDYYSRSFDEGLADPSIIETLAGCNRAIAGFRAKAR
;
A
#
# COMPACT_ATOMS: atom_id res chain seq x y z
N MET A 1 -15.39 16.50 67.32
CA MET A 1 -14.73 16.19 66.04
C MET A 1 -15.72 15.48 65.14
N LEU A 2 -16.30 16.18 64.16
CA LEU A 2 -17.12 15.56 63.13
C LEU A 2 -16.18 14.97 62.07
N GLY A 3 -16.16 13.65 61.97
CA GLY A 3 -15.43 12.93 60.92
C GLY A 3 -16.18 13.07 59.60
N ILE A 4 -15.55 13.70 58.62
CA ILE A 4 -16.04 13.75 57.24
C ILE A 4 -15.86 12.33 56.67
N ILE A 5 -16.98 11.63 56.48
CA ILE A 5 -17.02 10.37 55.73
C ILE A 5 -16.89 10.75 54.26
N SER A 6 -15.67 10.64 53.74
CA SER A 6 -15.42 10.74 52.29
C SER A 6 -16.03 9.51 51.64
N THR A 7 -17.22 9.66 51.05
CA THR A 7 -17.81 8.63 50.21
C THR A 7 -17.04 8.61 48.91
N ALA A 8 -16.04 7.74 48.82
CA ALA A 8 -15.40 7.39 47.56
C ALA A 8 -16.49 6.77 46.67
N THR A 9 -17.08 7.58 45.78
CA THR A 9 -17.93 7.08 44.70
C THR A 9 -17.16 5.97 43.98
N PRO A 10 -17.70 4.75 43.86
CA PRO A 10 -17.04 3.71 43.10
C PRO A 10 -16.84 4.22 41.69
N GLY A 11 -15.58 4.37 41.27
CA GLY A 11 -15.27 4.71 39.89
C GLY A 11 -15.83 3.59 39.03
N LEU A 12 -16.86 3.88 38.23
CA LEU A 12 -17.36 2.94 37.24
C LEU A 12 -16.16 2.57 36.34
N ALA A 13 -15.82 1.28 36.33
CA ALA A 13 -14.83 0.76 35.41
C ALA A 13 -15.39 0.92 34.00
N GLN A 14 -14.56 1.40 33.08
CA GLN A 14 -14.91 1.45 31.66
C GLN A 14 -15.38 0.08 31.21
N THR A 15 -16.48 0.03 30.45
CA THR A 15 -16.96 -1.24 29.89
C THR A 15 -16.09 -1.67 28.72
N GLN A 16 -16.08 -2.98 28.42
CA GLN A 16 -15.39 -3.49 27.24
C GLN A 16 -15.92 -2.82 25.95
N SER A 17 -17.22 -2.60 25.84
CA SER A 17 -17.84 -1.94 24.68
C SER A 17 -17.35 -0.51 24.46
N GLN A 18 -17.15 0.27 25.54
CA GLN A 18 -16.60 1.62 25.46
C GLN A 18 -15.13 1.59 25.02
N GLN A 19 -14.35 0.63 25.53
CA GLN A 19 -12.96 0.46 25.12
C GLN A 19 -12.84 0.05 23.65
N ASP A 20 -13.66 -0.90 23.20
CA ASP A 20 -13.71 -1.37 21.81
C ASP A 20 -14.10 -0.23 20.86
N ARG A 21 -15.03 0.62 21.28
CA ARG A 21 -15.44 1.79 20.52
C ARG A 21 -14.30 2.80 20.37
N LEU A 22 -13.62 3.17 21.45
CA LEU A 22 -12.44 4.05 21.39
C LEU A 22 -11.32 3.46 20.53
N ASN A 23 -11.08 2.14 20.64
CA ASN A 23 -10.10 1.45 19.81
C ASN A 23 -10.46 1.53 18.33
N ARG A 24 -11.74 1.34 17.97
CA ARG A 24 -12.21 1.40 16.59
C ARG A 24 -12.09 2.81 16.00
N VAL A 25 -12.52 3.83 16.73
CA VAL A 25 -12.34 5.23 16.33
C VAL A 25 -10.86 5.54 16.13
N ALA A 26 -10.02 5.18 17.10
CA ALA A 26 -8.57 5.37 17.01
C ALA A 26 -7.98 4.66 15.77
N GLN A 27 -8.47 3.46 15.46
CA GLN A 27 -8.06 2.72 14.27
C GLN A 27 -8.38 3.52 13.00
N PHE A 28 -9.59 4.09 12.88
CA PHE A 28 -9.99 4.90 11.73
C PHE A 28 -9.16 6.18 11.59
N VAL A 29 -8.88 6.89 12.69
CA VAL A 29 -8.01 8.08 12.65
C VAL A 29 -6.61 7.72 12.16
N VAL A 30 -6.03 6.66 12.70
CA VAL A 30 -4.67 6.22 12.38
C VAL A 30 -4.55 5.70 10.95
N THR A 31 -5.58 5.02 10.42
CA THR A 31 -5.58 4.49 9.05
C THR A 31 -6.08 5.47 8.00
N ALA A 32 -6.63 6.63 8.37
CA ALA A 32 -7.17 7.60 7.42
C ALA A 32 -6.20 7.96 6.28
N PRO A 33 -4.89 8.24 6.51
CA PRO A 33 -3.95 8.51 5.42
C PRO A 33 -3.80 7.35 4.43
N MET A 34 -4.03 6.10 4.86
CA MET A 34 -4.05 4.95 3.96
C MET A 34 -5.32 4.92 3.10
N CYS A 35 -6.45 5.39 3.63
CA CYS A 35 -7.69 5.49 2.87
C CYS A 35 -7.55 6.45 1.69
N GLU A 36 -6.86 7.57 1.88
CA GLU A 36 -6.51 8.49 0.79
C GLU A 36 -5.62 7.83 -0.27
N LYS A 37 -4.58 7.10 0.15
CA LYS A 37 -3.70 6.37 -0.78
C LYS A 37 -4.43 5.28 -1.56
N LEU A 38 -5.48 4.70 -0.99
CA LEU A 38 -6.38 3.76 -1.67
C LEU A 38 -7.45 4.45 -2.52
N GLY A 39 -7.43 5.79 -2.64
CA GLY A 39 -8.30 6.55 -3.53
C GLY A 39 -9.62 7.03 -2.91
N MET A 40 -9.77 6.98 -1.58
CA MET A 40 -10.87 7.64 -0.89
C MET A 40 -10.56 9.13 -0.66
N THR A 41 -11.59 9.94 -0.50
CA THR A 41 -11.45 11.35 -0.13
C THR A 41 -11.55 11.52 1.38
N LEU A 42 -10.64 12.29 1.96
CA LEU A 42 -10.67 12.67 3.37
C LEU A 42 -11.14 14.11 3.53
N ASP A 43 -11.91 14.37 4.59
CA ASP A 43 -12.17 15.73 5.04
C ASP A 43 -10.86 16.37 5.56
N PRO A 44 -10.49 17.58 5.13
CA PRO A 44 -9.26 18.24 5.57
C PRO A 44 -9.18 18.48 7.09
N GLU A 45 -10.33 18.55 7.76
CA GLU A 45 -10.47 18.74 9.21
C GLU A 45 -10.82 17.42 9.92
N LEU A 46 -10.54 16.27 9.31
CA LEU A 46 -10.86 14.95 9.86
C LEU A 46 -10.42 14.78 11.32
N PRO A 47 -9.20 15.16 11.75
CA PRO A 47 -8.81 15.01 13.16
C PRO A 47 -9.71 15.79 14.11
N GLN A 48 -10.05 17.04 13.78
CA GLN A 48 -10.88 17.91 14.62
C GLN A 48 -12.34 17.44 14.64
N LYS A 49 -12.90 17.10 13.47
CA LYS A 49 -14.29 16.64 13.36
C LYS A 49 -14.48 15.26 13.98
N ALA A 50 -13.50 14.36 13.86
CA ALA A 50 -13.53 13.07 14.54
C ALA A 50 -13.49 13.25 16.05
N ALA A 51 -12.62 14.12 16.58
CA ALA A 51 -12.56 14.41 18.01
C ALA A 51 -13.90 14.97 18.54
N ALA A 52 -14.50 15.94 17.85
CA ALA A 52 -15.81 16.47 18.20
C ALA A 52 -16.92 15.40 18.14
N GLY A 53 -16.88 14.51 17.15
CA GLY A 53 -17.82 13.39 17.06
C GLY A 53 -17.69 12.40 18.22
N VAL A 54 -16.46 12.12 18.67
CA VAL A 54 -16.22 11.27 19.85
C VAL A 54 -16.71 11.96 21.12
N GLU A 55 -16.43 13.25 21.29
CA GLU A 55 -16.92 14.02 22.44
C GLU A 55 -18.46 13.97 22.52
N ALA A 56 -19.15 14.16 21.39
CA ALA A 56 -20.59 14.04 21.31
C ALA A 56 -21.10 12.62 21.64
N GLU A 57 -20.48 11.58 21.09
CA GLU A 57 -20.88 10.17 21.33
C GLU A 57 -20.66 9.74 22.80
N THR A 58 -19.65 10.30 23.44
CA THR A 58 -19.19 9.89 24.77
C THR A 58 -19.79 10.72 25.91
N ALA A 59 -20.56 11.77 25.61
CA ALA A 59 -21.16 12.65 26.61
C ALA A 59 -21.95 11.90 27.70
N ASP A 60 -22.62 10.81 27.34
CA ASP A 60 -23.45 10.01 28.26
C ASP A 60 -22.70 8.85 28.94
N TRP A 61 -21.40 8.65 28.67
CA TRP A 61 -20.66 7.48 29.12
C TRP A 61 -20.33 7.48 30.62
N ARG A 62 -20.64 8.58 31.33
CA ARG A 62 -20.35 8.79 32.77
C ARG A 62 -18.87 8.54 33.11
N ILE A 63 -17.97 8.85 32.17
CA ILE A 63 -16.52 8.81 32.34
C ILE A 63 -16.04 10.25 32.53
N ASP A 64 -15.10 10.46 33.46
CA ASP A 64 -14.43 11.75 33.64
C ASP A 64 -13.69 12.17 32.36
N ALA A 65 -13.78 13.45 31.99
CA ALA A 65 -13.18 13.99 30.77
C ALA A 65 -11.66 13.73 30.67
N GLN A 66 -10.92 13.85 31.77
CA GLN A 66 -9.47 13.59 31.78
C GLN A 66 -9.14 12.11 31.57
N ARG A 67 -9.97 11.21 32.11
CA ARG A 67 -9.85 9.78 31.85
C ARG A 67 -10.21 9.45 30.41
N LEU A 68 -11.26 10.05 29.85
CA LEU A 68 -11.64 9.85 28.46
C LEU A 68 -10.54 10.31 27.50
N GLU A 69 -9.97 11.49 27.71
CA GLU A 69 -8.85 12.02 26.91
C GLU A 69 -7.64 11.06 26.95
N ARG A 70 -7.25 10.60 28.14
CA ARG A 70 -6.18 9.60 28.29
C ARG A 70 -6.48 8.30 27.53
N LEU A 71 -7.71 7.81 27.61
CA LEU A 71 -8.12 6.58 26.91
C LEU A 71 -8.08 6.74 25.39
N GLN A 72 -8.44 7.90 24.86
CA GLN A 72 -8.33 8.22 23.44
C GLN A 72 -6.87 8.25 22.99
N VAL A 73 -6.02 8.97 23.72
CA VAL A 73 -4.57 9.04 23.44
C VAL A 73 -3.94 7.65 23.47
N ASP A 74 -4.26 6.85 24.48
CA ASP A 74 -3.75 5.48 24.60
C ASP A 74 -4.25 4.57 23.46
N ALA A 75 -5.50 4.74 23.02
CA ALA A 75 -6.05 4.00 21.90
C ALA A 75 -5.34 4.37 20.57
N VAL A 76 -5.15 5.67 20.31
CA VAL A 76 -4.41 6.16 19.14
C VAL A 76 -2.97 5.64 19.16
N LYS A 77 -2.30 5.71 20.31
CA LYS A 77 -0.93 5.19 20.46
C LYS A 77 -0.85 3.69 20.17
N ARG A 78 -1.79 2.88 20.70
CA ARG A 78 -1.85 1.44 20.43
C ARG A 78 -2.07 1.15 18.94
N GLN A 79 -3.05 1.80 18.32
CA GLN A 79 -3.35 1.59 16.90
C GLN A 79 -2.21 2.07 16.00
N GLY A 80 -1.55 3.17 16.34
CA GLY A 80 -0.35 3.65 15.65
C GLY A 80 0.82 2.65 15.74
N ALA A 81 1.01 2.03 16.90
CA ALA A 81 2.02 0.98 17.08
C ALA A 81 1.70 -0.28 16.26
N ILE A 82 0.43 -0.69 16.21
CA ILE A 82 -0.03 -1.83 15.38
C ILE A 82 0.24 -1.53 13.90
N LEU A 83 -0.24 -0.38 13.39
CA LEU A 83 -0.01 0.03 11.99
C LEU A 83 1.49 0.06 11.66
N SER A 84 2.30 0.66 12.53
CA SER A 84 3.75 0.73 12.31
C SER A 84 4.41 -0.65 12.29
N SER A 85 3.99 -1.55 13.18
CA SER A 85 4.48 -2.93 13.25
C SER A 85 4.10 -3.71 12.00
N ASP A 86 2.86 -3.60 11.54
CA ASP A 86 2.39 -4.27 10.33
C ASP A 86 3.13 -3.77 9.08
N LEU A 87 3.31 -2.45 8.95
CA LEU A 87 4.06 -1.86 7.85
C LEU A 87 5.54 -2.26 7.90
N ALA A 88 6.18 -2.25 9.08
CA ALA A 88 7.56 -2.69 9.26
C ALA A 88 7.73 -4.18 8.98
N THR A 89 6.76 -5.00 9.39
CA THR A 89 6.74 -6.45 9.09
C THR A 89 6.63 -6.65 7.59
N THR A 90 5.78 -5.89 6.91
CA THR A 90 5.62 -5.95 5.46
C THR A 90 6.90 -5.51 4.73
N SER A 91 7.52 -4.40 5.16
CA SER A 91 8.72 -3.86 4.51
C SER A 91 9.98 -4.67 4.81
N SER A 92 10.12 -5.23 6.00
CA SER A 92 11.29 -6.05 6.39
C SER A 92 11.22 -7.48 5.86
N ASN A 93 10.01 -8.01 5.64
CA ASN A 93 9.79 -9.30 5.01
C ASN A 93 9.68 -9.22 3.49
N ALA A 94 9.64 -8.04 2.88
CA ALA A 94 9.68 -7.86 1.42
C ALA A 94 11.07 -8.20 0.82
N LYS A 95 11.65 -9.35 1.17
CA LYS A 95 12.96 -9.83 0.70
C LYS A 95 12.84 -10.92 -0.37
N THR A 96 11.64 -11.45 -0.58
CA THR A 96 11.36 -12.44 -1.63
C THR A 96 10.16 -12.00 -2.46
N ASP A 97 10.12 -12.39 -3.73
CA ASP A 97 9.01 -12.13 -4.65
C ASP A 97 7.66 -12.55 -4.09
N ALA A 98 7.63 -13.67 -3.36
CA ALA A 98 6.42 -14.18 -2.72
C ALA A 98 5.92 -13.25 -1.60
N GLN A 99 6.82 -12.66 -0.83
CA GLN A 99 6.49 -11.73 0.25
C GLN A 99 6.13 -10.34 -0.29
N LEU A 100 6.79 -9.90 -1.37
CA LEU A 100 6.42 -8.70 -2.13
C LEU A 100 5.00 -8.82 -2.71
N ARG A 101 4.59 -10.00 -3.18
CA ARG A 101 3.19 -10.27 -3.58
C ARG A 101 2.19 -10.25 -2.43
N GLY A 102 2.64 -10.33 -1.18
CA GLY A 102 1.81 -10.21 0.02
C GLY A 102 1.30 -8.79 0.30
N VAL A 103 1.88 -7.77 -0.36
CA VAL A 103 1.52 -6.35 -0.19
C VAL A 103 0.02 -6.10 -0.44
N LYS A 104 -0.58 -6.73 -1.46
CA LYS A 104 -2.01 -6.62 -1.73
C LYS A 104 -2.87 -7.03 -0.53
N SER A 105 -2.50 -8.10 0.18
CA SER A 105 -3.26 -8.59 1.34
C SER A 105 -3.28 -7.57 2.48
N VAL A 106 -2.14 -6.93 2.73
CA VAL A 106 -2.01 -5.87 3.74
C VAL A 106 -2.85 -4.65 3.36
N LEU A 107 -2.78 -4.22 2.09
CA LEU A 107 -3.60 -3.12 1.56
C LEU A 107 -5.10 -3.42 1.63
N LEU A 108 -5.51 -4.66 1.35
CA LEU A 108 -6.90 -5.10 1.54
C LEU A 108 -7.33 -5.01 3.01
N GLY A 109 -6.49 -5.41 3.96
CA GLY A 109 -6.77 -5.29 5.39
C GLY A 109 -7.02 -3.85 5.82
N TYR A 110 -6.16 -2.92 5.40
CA TYR A 110 -6.39 -1.49 5.68
C TYR A 110 -7.58 -0.92 4.93
N GLY A 111 -7.78 -1.32 3.68
CA GLY A 111 -8.93 -0.87 2.91
C GLY A 111 -10.27 -1.35 3.47
N GLN A 112 -10.34 -2.53 4.09
CA GLN A 112 -11.53 -2.97 4.84
C GLN A 112 -11.81 -2.06 6.04
N THR A 113 -10.76 -1.59 6.72
CA THR A 113 -10.87 -0.61 7.80
C THR A 113 -11.40 0.72 7.27
N CYS A 114 -10.92 1.17 6.11
CA CYS A 114 -11.42 2.37 5.44
C CYS A 114 -12.90 2.24 5.05
N MET A 115 -13.30 1.10 4.48
CA MET A 115 -14.71 0.81 4.16
C MET A 115 -15.61 0.74 5.40
N ALA A 116 -15.05 0.34 6.55
CA ALA A 116 -15.77 0.40 7.81
C ALA A 116 -15.93 1.86 8.30
N ALA A 117 -14.90 2.70 8.13
CA ALA A 117 -14.96 4.12 8.45
C ALA A 117 -16.04 4.86 7.63
N THR A 118 -16.22 4.54 6.35
CA THR A 118 -17.26 5.17 5.52
C THR A 118 -18.70 4.87 5.98
N ARG A 119 -18.88 3.89 6.88
CA ARG A 119 -20.18 3.49 7.44
C ARG A 119 -20.33 3.89 8.90
N ASP A 120 -19.27 4.43 9.49
CA ASP A 120 -19.27 4.81 10.89
C ASP A 120 -20.02 6.15 11.08
N PRO A 121 -20.84 6.32 12.11
CA PRO A 121 -21.54 7.58 12.35
C PRO A 121 -20.62 8.80 12.47
N ILE A 122 -19.41 8.64 13.02
CA ILE A 122 -18.44 9.73 13.15
C ILE A 122 -17.70 9.99 11.83
N PHE A 123 -17.38 8.93 11.07
CA PHE A 123 -16.48 9.02 9.91
C PHE A 123 -17.16 8.97 8.55
N SER A 124 -18.44 8.64 8.46
CA SER A 124 -19.17 8.49 7.19
C SER A 124 -19.18 9.76 6.33
N ALA A 125 -19.13 10.93 6.96
CA ALA A 125 -18.98 12.22 6.28
C ALA A 125 -17.51 12.66 6.12
N LEU A 126 -16.57 12.00 6.81
CA LEU A 126 -15.15 12.38 6.86
C LEU A 126 -14.27 11.53 5.94
N VAL A 127 -14.71 10.31 5.63
CA VAL A 127 -14.03 9.36 4.74
C VAL A 127 -15.03 8.90 3.69
N VAL A 128 -14.85 9.36 2.47
CA VAL A 128 -15.80 9.14 1.38
C VAL A 128 -15.16 8.29 0.29
N ALA A 129 -15.74 7.13 0.04
CA ALA A 129 -15.40 6.31 -1.12
C ALA A 129 -16.03 6.92 -2.39
N PRO A 130 -15.30 7.00 -3.51
CA PRO A 130 -15.86 7.50 -4.77
C PRO A 130 -16.98 6.60 -5.30
N ALA A 131 -17.80 7.13 -6.20
CA ALA A 131 -18.85 6.35 -6.84
C ALA A 131 -18.26 5.15 -7.60
N GLY A 132 -18.81 3.95 -7.38
CA GLY A 132 -18.32 2.72 -7.98
C GLY A 132 -17.00 2.21 -7.42
N TYR A 133 -16.59 2.66 -6.23
CA TYR A 133 -15.36 2.23 -5.58
C TYR A 133 -15.27 0.71 -5.43
N ASP A 134 -14.18 0.14 -5.94
CA ASP A 134 -13.84 -1.27 -5.82
C ASP A 134 -12.54 -1.39 -5.01
N LEU A 135 -12.67 -1.93 -3.80
CA LEU A 135 -11.55 -2.10 -2.89
C LEU A 135 -10.49 -3.07 -3.44
N ASP A 136 -10.89 -4.16 -4.11
CA ASP A 136 -9.92 -5.12 -4.64
C ASP A 136 -9.12 -4.50 -5.77
N LYS A 137 -9.80 -3.73 -6.64
CA LYS A 137 -9.14 -2.96 -7.69
C LYS A 137 -8.19 -1.92 -7.13
N ALA A 138 -8.63 -1.09 -6.18
CA ALA A 138 -7.79 -0.05 -5.57
C ALA A 138 -6.55 -0.64 -4.88
N ALA A 139 -6.72 -1.72 -4.11
CA ALA A 139 -5.61 -2.41 -3.47
C ALA A 139 -4.65 -3.04 -4.49
N THR A 140 -5.16 -3.57 -5.60
CA THR A 140 -4.34 -4.12 -6.69
C THR A 140 -3.55 -3.03 -7.40
N GLU A 141 -4.18 -1.93 -7.78
CA GLU A 141 -3.51 -0.81 -8.47
C GLU A 141 -2.43 -0.19 -7.59
N MET A 142 -2.70 -0.02 -6.29
CA MET A 142 -1.68 0.46 -5.35
C MET A 142 -0.55 -0.55 -5.16
N ALA A 143 -0.84 -1.84 -4.98
CA ALA A 143 0.19 -2.88 -4.90
C ALA A 143 1.06 -2.90 -6.17
N ASP A 144 0.44 -2.86 -7.34
CA ASP A 144 1.12 -2.87 -8.63
C ASP A 144 2.06 -1.66 -8.74
N SER A 145 1.63 -0.46 -8.36
CA SER A 145 2.48 0.75 -8.39
C SER A 145 3.73 0.63 -7.52
N MET A 146 3.66 -0.13 -6.41
CA MET A 146 4.79 -0.36 -5.52
C MET A 146 5.74 -1.44 -6.05
N LEU A 147 5.21 -2.39 -6.84
CA LEU A 147 5.91 -3.60 -7.28
C LEU A 147 6.41 -3.51 -8.73
N GLU A 148 5.89 -2.58 -9.51
CA GLU A 148 6.15 -2.43 -10.94
C GLU A 148 7.64 -2.28 -11.27
N ASN A 149 8.35 -1.44 -10.50
CA ASN A 149 9.79 -1.22 -10.69
C ASN A 149 10.63 -2.49 -10.37
N GLY A 150 10.10 -3.38 -9.52
CA GLY A 150 10.73 -4.67 -9.23
C GLY A 150 10.37 -5.77 -10.22
N GLY A 151 9.52 -5.49 -11.21
CA GLY A 151 9.01 -6.52 -12.11
C GLY A 151 7.92 -7.40 -11.50
N LEU A 152 7.34 -7.02 -10.36
CA LEU A 152 6.48 -7.90 -9.55
C LEU A 152 5.01 -7.48 -9.51
N ALA A 153 4.61 -6.48 -10.30
CA ALA A 153 3.21 -6.11 -10.43
C ALA A 153 2.39 -7.29 -10.96
N SER A 154 1.11 -7.36 -10.57
CA SER A 154 0.22 -8.48 -10.90
C SER A 154 0.06 -8.71 -12.41
N TRP A 155 0.17 -7.64 -13.20
CA TRP A 155 0.13 -7.69 -14.66
C TRP A 155 1.46 -8.09 -15.31
N GLN A 156 2.58 -8.07 -14.57
CA GLN A 156 3.91 -8.52 -15.05
C GLN A 156 4.01 -10.04 -14.98
N THR A 157 3.29 -10.73 -15.86
CA THR A 157 3.34 -12.20 -15.99
C THR A 157 4.76 -12.67 -16.35
N PRO A 158 5.09 -13.97 -16.17
CA PRO A 158 6.40 -14.49 -16.56
C PRO A 158 6.79 -14.24 -18.03
N ASP A 159 5.84 -14.28 -18.97
CA ASP A 159 6.11 -13.92 -20.39
C ASP A 159 6.41 -12.42 -20.53
N ILE A 160 5.66 -11.57 -19.83
CA ILE A 160 5.90 -10.12 -19.85
C ILE A 160 7.27 -9.80 -19.25
N GLN A 161 7.61 -10.40 -18.11
CA GLN A 161 8.94 -10.25 -17.50
C GLN A 161 10.05 -10.71 -18.45
N ALA A 162 9.92 -11.89 -19.06
CA ALA A 162 10.93 -12.41 -19.99
C ALA A 162 11.14 -11.49 -21.20
N ARG A 163 10.09 -10.84 -21.70
CA ARG A 163 10.18 -9.83 -22.75
C ARG A 163 10.81 -8.53 -22.26
N GLY A 164 10.50 -8.09 -21.04
CA GLY A 164 11.16 -6.97 -20.37
C GLY A 164 12.67 -7.20 -20.25
N ASP A 165 13.08 -8.40 -19.81
CA ASP A 165 14.49 -8.81 -19.75
C ASP A 165 15.16 -8.81 -21.14
N LEU A 166 14.43 -9.22 -22.18
CA LEU A 166 14.92 -9.10 -23.56
C LEU A 166 15.10 -7.64 -24.00
N MET A 167 14.22 -6.73 -23.57
CA MET A 167 14.35 -5.29 -23.87
C MET A 167 15.56 -4.69 -23.16
N MET A 168 15.75 -5.02 -21.88
CA MET A 168 16.96 -4.67 -21.13
C MET A 168 18.22 -5.15 -21.86
N LEU A 169 18.27 -6.43 -22.26
CA LEU A 169 19.39 -6.98 -23.01
C LEU A 169 19.56 -6.32 -24.39
N ALA A 170 18.47 -5.98 -25.09
CA ALA A 170 18.54 -5.30 -26.37
C ALA A 170 19.18 -3.91 -26.24
N GLY A 171 18.91 -3.19 -25.14
CA GLY A 171 19.56 -1.93 -24.78
C GLY A 171 21.03 -2.14 -24.39
N THR A 172 21.29 -2.94 -23.36
CA THR A 172 22.65 -3.21 -22.82
C THR A 172 23.60 -3.70 -23.90
N CYS A 173 23.15 -4.63 -24.74
CA CYS A 173 23.99 -5.22 -25.78
C CYS A 173 24.05 -4.42 -27.08
N ARG A 174 23.33 -3.29 -27.20
CA ARG A 174 23.22 -2.53 -28.46
C ARG A 174 24.57 -2.17 -29.05
N SER A 175 25.53 -1.75 -28.21
CA SER A 175 26.89 -1.41 -28.62
C SER A 175 27.69 -2.60 -29.20
N LYS A 176 27.32 -3.84 -28.84
CA LYS A 176 27.99 -5.08 -29.23
C LYS A 176 27.33 -5.76 -30.42
N ILE A 177 25.99 -5.87 -30.40
CA ILE A 177 25.22 -6.54 -31.46
C ILE A 177 24.87 -5.60 -32.62
N GLY A 178 25.04 -4.29 -32.42
CA GLY A 178 24.70 -3.25 -33.38
C GLY A 178 23.22 -2.85 -33.33
N PRO A 179 22.89 -1.63 -33.79
CA PRO A 179 21.54 -1.07 -33.71
C PRO A 179 20.50 -1.92 -34.45
N SER A 180 20.80 -2.38 -35.67
CA SER A 180 19.88 -3.19 -36.47
C SER A 180 19.40 -4.47 -35.75
N ARG A 181 20.30 -5.20 -35.08
CA ARG A 181 19.93 -6.42 -34.34
C ARG A 181 19.17 -6.12 -33.06
N SER A 182 19.51 -5.02 -32.40
CA SER A 182 18.80 -4.51 -31.21
C SER A 182 17.37 -4.06 -31.57
N ASP A 183 17.21 -3.27 -32.64
CA ASP A 183 15.91 -2.80 -33.12
C ASP A 183 15.01 -3.97 -33.57
N ALA A 184 15.59 -5.02 -34.17
CA ALA A 184 14.85 -6.23 -34.51
C ALA A 184 14.27 -6.94 -33.27
N LEU A 185 15.00 -6.96 -32.15
CA LEU A 185 14.48 -7.51 -30.89
C LEU A 185 13.32 -6.67 -30.35
N VAL A 186 13.45 -5.34 -30.35
CA VAL A 186 12.38 -4.42 -29.93
C VAL A 186 11.13 -4.58 -30.81
N LYS A 187 11.31 -4.77 -32.11
CA LYS A 187 10.21 -5.01 -33.04
C LYS A 187 9.50 -6.34 -32.80
N GLU A 188 10.25 -7.41 -32.46
CA GLU A 188 9.69 -8.75 -32.27
C GLU A 188 9.06 -8.93 -30.87
N PHE A 189 9.68 -8.39 -29.81
CA PHE A 189 9.30 -8.68 -28.43
C PHE A 189 8.86 -7.45 -27.62
N GLY A 190 9.20 -6.24 -28.06
CA GLY A 190 8.91 -4.98 -27.35
C GLY A 190 7.55 -4.36 -27.67
N GLN A 191 6.67 -5.08 -28.37
CA GLN A 191 5.35 -4.59 -28.78
C GLN A 191 4.26 -5.10 -27.84
N SER A 192 3.33 -4.23 -27.46
CA SER A 192 2.10 -4.59 -26.75
C SER A 192 0.98 -3.61 -27.06
N ASN A 193 -0.26 -4.10 -27.12
CA ASN A 193 -1.46 -3.27 -27.21
C ASN A 193 -1.82 -2.64 -25.86
N ASP A 194 -1.31 -3.19 -24.76
CA ASP A 194 -1.47 -2.63 -23.42
C ASP A 194 -0.43 -1.51 -23.22
N PRO A 195 -0.87 -0.24 -22.98
CA PRO A 195 0.04 0.86 -22.70
C PRO A 195 1.01 0.59 -21.55
N ARG A 196 0.57 -0.05 -20.47
CA ARG A 196 1.40 -0.31 -19.28
C ARG A 196 2.55 -1.26 -19.62
N VAL A 197 2.24 -2.34 -20.34
CA VAL A 197 3.23 -3.32 -20.78
C VAL A 197 4.23 -2.70 -21.76
N ARG A 198 3.75 -1.88 -22.70
CA ARG A 198 4.61 -1.17 -23.66
C ARG A 198 5.55 -0.18 -22.97
N ASP A 199 5.06 0.57 -21.98
CA ASP A 199 5.86 1.54 -21.24
C ASP A 199 6.92 0.82 -20.38
N TYR A 200 6.59 -0.33 -19.81
CA TYR A 200 7.56 -1.21 -19.15
C TYR A 200 8.67 -1.69 -20.09
N TYR A 201 8.32 -2.21 -21.27
CA TYR A 201 9.30 -2.62 -22.28
C TYR A 201 10.22 -1.49 -22.72
N SER A 202 9.64 -0.30 -22.95
CA SER A 202 10.39 0.88 -23.37
C SER A 202 11.38 1.32 -22.28
N ARG A 203 10.92 1.40 -21.03
CA ARG A 203 11.77 1.71 -19.87
C ARG A 203 12.87 0.68 -19.66
N SER A 204 12.58 -0.61 -19.75
CA SER A 204 13.63 -1.65 -19.64
C SER A 204 14.69 -1.50 -20.72
N PHE A 205 14.30 -1.17 -21.96
CA PHE A 205 15.26 -0.89 -23.02
C PHE A 205 16.14 0.33 -22.72
N ASP A 206 15.54 1.43 -22.28
CA ASP A 206 16.25 2.67 -21.93
C ASP A 206 17.20 2.48 -20.74
N GLU A 207 16.78 1.72 -19.72
CA GLU A 207 17.63 1.30 -18.60
C GLU A 207 18.84 0.50 -19.10
N GLY A 208 18.63 -0.42 -20.04
CA GLY A 208 19.70 -1.19 -20.65
C GLY A 208 20.69 -0.31 -21.43
N LEU A 209 20.19 0.71 -22.13
CA LEU A 209 21.05 1.70 -22.80
C LEU A 209 21.88 2.52 -21.82
N ALA A 210 21.32 2.83 -20.65
CA ALA A 210 21.98 3.61 -19.61
C ALA A 210 23.10 2.83 -18.90
N ASP A 211 22.98 1.51 -18.79
CA ASP A 211 24.04 0.63 -18.26
C ASP A 211 24.50 -0.45 -19.28
N PRO A 212 25.35 -0.07 -20.25
CA PRO A 212 25.85 -1.00 -21.25
C PRO A 212 26.98 -1.90 -20.73
N SER A 213 27.38 -1.79 -19.46
CA SER A 213 28.61 -2.39 -18.93
C SER A 213 28.45 -3.82 -18.41
N ILE A 214 27.21 -4.29 -18.25
CA ILE A 214 26.91 -5.60 -17.64
C ILE A 214 27.42 -6.78 -18.48
N ILE A 215 27.48 -6.65 -19.81
CA ILE A 215 27.95 -7.70 -20.71
C ILE A 215 28.99 -7.16 -21.70
N GLU A 216 30.26 -7.48 -21.46
CA GLU A 216 31.36 -6.87 -22.21
C GLU A 216 31.58 -7.47 -23.62
N THR A 217 31.10 -8.69 -23.86
CA THR A 217 31.41 -9.47 -25.08
C THR A 217 30.19 -9.75 -25.96
N LEU A 218 30.39 -9.74 -27.27
CA LEU A 218 29.37 -10.14 -28.25
C LEU A 218 28.87 -11.58 -28.02
N ALA A 219 29.76 -12.51 -27.66
CA ALA A 219 29.38 -13.88 -27.34
C ALA A 219 28.49 -13.96 -26.09
N GLY A 220 28.80 -13.17 -25.06
CA GLY A 220 27.95 -13.02 -23.87
C GLY A 220 26.56 -12.52 -24.22
N CYS A 221 26.48 -11.47 -25.03
CA CYS A 221 25.22 -10.90 -25.50
C CYS A 221 24.38 -11.92 -26.27
N ASN A 222 24.99 -12.64 -27.22
CA ASN A 222 24.29 -13.66 -28.00
C ASN A 222 23.74 -14.79 -27.12
N ARG A 223 24.51 -15.25 -26.11
CA ARG A 223 24.06 -16.28 -25.17
C ARG A 223 22.89 -15.82 -24.31
N ALA A 224 23.00 -14.61 -23.74
CA ALA A 224 21.94 -14.03 -22.91
C ALA A 224 20.63 -13.87 -23.69
N ILE A 225 20.71 -13.25 -24.88
CA ILE A 225 19.55 -13.05 -25.77
C ILE A 225 18.92 -14.39 -26.16
N ALA A 226 19.72 -15.40 -26.51
CA ALA A 226 19.19 -16.73 -26.85
C ALA A 226 18.44 -17.38 -25.67
N GLY A 227 18.98 -17.25 -24.45
CA GLY A 227 18.36 -17.78 -23.24
C GLY A 227 16.99 -17.18 -22.93
N PHE A 228 16.84 -15.86 -23.08
CA PHE A 228 15.55 -15.21 -22.83
C PHE A 228 14.57 -15.30 -23.99
N ARG A 229 15.03 -15.37 -25.24
CA ARG A 229 14.16 -15.64 -26.41
C ARG A 229 13.41 -16.97 -26.29
N ALA A 230 14.00 -17.97 -25.65
CA ALA A 230 13.33 -19.24 -25.39
C ALA A 230 12.21 -19.15 -24.34
N LYS A 231 12.26 -18.13 -23.46
CA LYS A 231 11.27 -17.91 -22.39
C LYS A 231 10.16 -16.94 -22.78
N ALA A 232 10.39 -16.09 -23.79
CA ALA A 232 9.48 -15.05 -24.27
C ALA A 232 8.60 -15.48 -25.46
N ARG A 233 8.57 -16.79 -25.76
CA ARG A 233 7.81 -17.43 -26.84
C ARG A 233 6.82 -18.41 -26.23
#